data_AF-A0A969MDR9-F1
#
_entry.id   AF-A0A969MDR9-F1
#
_cell.length_a   1.000
_cell.length_b   1.000
_cell.length_c   1.000
_cell.angle_alpha   90.00
_cell.angle_beta   90.00
_cell.angle_gamma   90.00
#
_symmetry.space_group_name_H-M   'P 1'
#
loop_
_entity.id
_entity.type
_entity.pdbx_description
1 polymer ?
#
loop_
_entity_poly.entity_id
_entity_poly.type
_entity_poly.pdbx_seq_one_letter_code
_entity_poly.pdbx_strand_id
1 'polypeptide(L)'
;MKITQSKINELLTEPGCEHNHQKNGEQKNKACKQQAQPGAAQGGCSFDGAMIALVPITDAAHLVHGPIACSGNSWGSRGSLSSGPMLYKKGFTTDLSENDVIFGGEKKLYKAIQHVHKNYDPAAIFVYSTCVTALIGEDIDAVCKAAQNKLGIPIIPVNAPGFVGSKNLGNRLAGETLLEHVVGTGEPERLQQHLL
;
A
#
# COMPACT_ATOMS: atom_id res chain seq x y z
N MET A 1 -5.63 -8.76 -1.82
CA MET A 1 -7.00 -8.17 -1.87
C MET A 1 -7.36 -7.62 -3.26
N LYS A 2 -8.48 -8.05 -3.86
CA LYS A 2 -9.03 -7.38 -5.06
C LYS A 2 -9.82 -6.12 -4.68
N ILE A 3 -9.37 -4.97 -5.15
CA ILE A 3 -10.08 -3.69 -4.94
C ILE A 3 -11.28 -3.62 -5.88
N THR A 4 -12.42 -4.10 -5.41
CA THR A 4 -13.68 -4.02 -6.14
C THR A 4 -14.40 -2.70 -5.83
N GLN A 5 -15.28 -2.27 -6.75
CA GLN A 5 -16.14 -1.11 -6.49
C GLN A 5 -16.97 -1.26 -5.21
N SER A 6 -17.43 -2.48 -4.92
CA SER A 6 -18.17 -2.80 -3.69
C SER A 6 -17.31 -2.55 -2.45
N LYS A 7 -16.06 -3.05 -2.44
CA LYS A 7 -15.15 -2.85 -1.31
C LYS A 7 -14.76 -1.38 -1.14
N ILE A 8 -14.55 -0.64 -2.24
CA ILE A 8 -14.34 0.82 -2.16
C ILE A 8 -15.54 1.50 -1.51
N ASN A 9 -16.77 1.16 -1.92
CA ASN A 9 -17.98 1.76 -1.36
C ASN A 9 -18.16 1.46 0.14
N GLU A 10 -17.80 0.25 0.56
CA GLU A 10 -17.74 -0.16 1.96
C GLU A 10 -16.73 0.71 2.73
N LEU A 11 -15.50 0.84 2.25
CA LEU A 11 -14.44 1.63 2.90
C LEU A 11 -14.75 3.13 2.94
N LEU A 12 -15.55 3.63 1.99
CA LEU A 12 -16.04 5.01 1.97
C LEU A 12 -17.27 5.21 2.87
N THR A 13 -17.73 4.17 3.56
CA THR A 13 -18.80 4.25 4.55
C THR A 13 -18.18 4.26 5.95
N GLU A 14 -18.26 5.41 6.62
CA GLU A 14 -17.61 5.70 7.90
C GLU A 14 -18.67 6.01 8.99
N PRO A 15 -19.39 4.98 9.49
CA PRO A 15 -20.43 5.18 10.49
C PRO A 15 -19.87 5.56 11.87
N GLY A 16 -18.61 5.20 12.16
CA GLY A 16 -17.93 5.55 13.41
C GLY A 16 -17.16 6.88 13.39
N CYS A 17 -17.25 7.66 12.30
CA CYS A 17 -16.59 8.96 12.24
C CYS A 17 -17.44 10.01 12.97
N GLU A 18 -16.89 10.59 14.05
CA GLU A 18 -17.60 11.56 14.88
C GLU A 18 -18.09 12.79 14.09
N HIS A 19 -17.32 13.23 13.09
CA HIS A 19 -17.72 14.31 12.18
C HIS A 19 -18.95 13.98 11.33
N ASN A 20 -19.32 12.70 11.22
CA ASN A 20 -20.52 12.26 10.52
C ASN A 20 -21.75 12.17 11.42
N HIS A 21 -21.61 12.18 12.75
CA HIS A 21 -22.74 12.01 13.66
C HIS A 21 -23.78 13.13 13.54
N GLN A 22 -23.36 14.32 13.12
CA GLN A 22 -24.23 15.48 12.88
C GLN A 22 -24.73 15.58 11.43
N LYS A 23 -24.25 14.73 10.52
CA LYS A 23 -24.62 14.75 9.10
C LYS A 23 -25.84 13.87 8.84
N ASN A 24 -26.75 14.38 8.01
CA ASN A 24 -28.00 13.71 7.65
C ASN A 24 -28.08 13.43 6.13
N GLY A 25 -29.05 12.62 5.72
CA GLY A 25 -29.31 12.31 4.32
C GLY A 25 -28.13 11.65 3.61
N GLU A 26 -27.82 12.10 2.39
CA GLU A 26 -26.78 11.52 1.53
C GLU A 26 -25.35 11.64 2.09
N GLN A 27 -25.15 12.48 3.10
CA GLN A 27 -23.85 12.71 3.75
C GLN A 27 -23.64 11.86 5.00
N LYS A 28 -24.69 11.19 5.50
CA LYS A 28 -24.63 10.37 6.72
C LYS A 28 -23.71 9.17 6.49
N ASN A 29 -22.81 8.93 7.45
CA ASN A 29 -21.84 7.83 7.42
C ASN A 29 -20.96 7.82 6.16
N LYS A 30 -20.78 8.93 5.45
CA LYS A 30 -19.90 8.97 4.28
C LYS A 30 -18.52 9.48 4.68
N ALA A 31 -17.49 8.88 4.09
CA ALA A 31 -16.14 9.39 4.17
C ALA A 31 -16.09 10.86 3.73
N CYS A 32 -15.13 11.61 4.26
CA CYS A 32 -14.85 12.97 3.81
C CYS A 32 -14.50 12.95 2.32
N LYS A 33 -15.50 13.20 1.47
CA LYS A 33 -15.37 13.31 0.02
C LYS A 33 -14.83 14.69 -0.31
N GLN A 34 -13.53 14.88 -0.13
CA GLN A 34 -12.86 16.01 -0.77
C GLN A 34 -12.52 15.57 -2.19
N GLN A 35 -13.53 15.57 -3.06
CA GLN A 35 -13.30 15.31 -4.48
C GLN A 35 -12.60 16.54 -5.03
N ALA A 36 -11.38 16.34 -5.53
CA ALA A 36 -10.56 17.45 -5.97
C ALA A 36 -11.24 18.19 -7.12
N GLN A 37 -11.49 19.48 -6.94
CA GLN A 37 -11.87 20.37 -8.04
C GLN A 37 -10.67 20.49 -8.99
N PRO A 38 -10.84 20.18 -10.28
CA PRO A 38 -9.77 20.35 -11.26
C PRO A 38 -9.19 21.77 -11.21
N GLY A 39 -7.86 21.88 -11.15
CA GLY A 39 -7.15 23.18 -11.05
C GLY A 39 -6.99 23.73 -9.63
N ALA A 40 -7.64 23.16 -8.61
CA ALA A 40 -7.38 23.49 -7.22
C ALA A 40 -6.22 22.64 -6.68
N ALA A 41 -5.35 23.24 -5.85
CA ALA A 41 -4.35 22.48 -5.09
C ALA A 41 -5.06 21.57 -4.09
N GLN A 42 -5.09 20.26 -4.34
CA GLN A 42 -5.76 19.30 -3.45
C GLN A 42 -4.87 18.10 -3.17
N GLY A 43 -5.13 17.48 -2.02
CA GLY A 43 -4.26 16.51 -1.35
C GLY A 43 -3.82 15.32 -2.20
N GLY A 44 -2.86 14.55 -1.67
CA GLY A 44 -2.29 13.42 -2.41
C GLY A 44 -3.26 12.25 -2.63
N CYS A 45 -2.74 11.23 -3.31
CA CYS A 45 -3.51 10.09 -3.82
C CYS A 45 -3.57 8.90 -2.85
N SER A 46 -4.34 7.86 -3.19
CA SER A 46 -4.42 6.63 -2.40
C SER A 46 -3.07 5.90 -2.25
N PHE A 47 -2.19 5.92 -3.25
CA PHE A 47 -0.84 5.36 -3.14
C PHE A 47 -0.06 6.05 -2.01
N ASP A 48 -0.06 7.38 -2.02
CA ASP A 48 0.62 8.19 -1.01
C ASP A 48 0.04 7.91 0.38
N GLY A 49 -1.29 7.83 0.49
CA GLY A 49 -1.96 7.40 1.73
C GLY A 49 -1.51 6.02 2.23
N ALA A 50 -1.55 5.00 1.37
CA ALA A 50 -1.15 3.65 1.74
C ALA A 50 0.32 3.59 2.18
N MET A 51 1.19 4.32 1.48
CA MET A 51 2.61 4.42 1.83
C MET A 51 2.81 5.12 3.18
N ILE A 52 2.09 6.22 3.45
CA ILE A 52 2.15 6.91 4.76
C ILE A 52 1.80 5.97 5.91
N ALA A 53 0.79 5.12 5.73
CA ALA A 53 0.35 4.19 6.77
C ALA A 53 1.33 3.02 6.99
N LEU A 54 2.00 2.55 5.93
CA LEU A 54 2.81 1.33 5.96
C LEU A 54 4.32 1.56 6.11
N VAL A 55 4.87 2.66 5.60
CA VAL A 55 6.30 3.01 5.71
C VAL A 55 6.84 3.01 7.15
N PRO A 56 6.06 3.30 8.20
CA PRO A 56 6.53 3.14 9.57
C PRO A 56 6.90 1.70 9.98
N ILE A 57 6.69 0.67 9.15
CA ILE A 57 7.15 -0.70 9.42
C ILE A 57 8.65 -0.80 9.10
N THR A 58 9.46 -0.53 10.12
CA THR A 58 10.85 -0.08 9.94
C THR A 58 11.85 -1.11 9.37
N ASP A 59 11.54 -2.40 9.49
CA ASP A 59 12.32 -3.56 9.04
C ASP A 59 11.80 -4.18 7.73
N ALA A 60 10.74 -3.61 7.16
CA ALA A 60 10.23 -4.00 5.85
C ALA A 60 10.86 -3.16 4.73
N ALA A 61 10.91 -3.74 3.53
CA ALA A 61 11.20 -3.00 2.31
C ALA A 61 9.91 -2.53 1.64
N HIS A 62 9.88 -1.29 1.17
CA HIS A 62 8.74 -0.69 0.48
C HIS A 62 9.07 -0.50 -1.01
N LEU A 63 8.64 -1.46 -1.84
CA LEU A 63 8.90 -1.50 -3.28
C LEU A 63 7.75 -0.88 -4.07
N VAL A 64 8.01 0.27 -4.68
CA VAL A 64 7.04 0.96 -5.54
C VAL A 64 7.10 0.39 -6.95
N HIS A 65 6.04 -0.28 -7.38
CA HIS A 65 5.93 -0.77 -8.75
C HIS A 65 5.31 0.32 -9.64
N GLY A 66 6.16 1.07 -10.33
CA GLY A 66 5.74 2.19 -11.16
C GLY A 66 6.91 2.98 -11.74
N PRO A 67 6.63 4.05 -12.50
CA PRO A 67 7.63 5.03 -12.91
C PRO A 67 8.31 5.70 -11.70
N ILE A 68 9.55 6.17 -11.86
CA ILE A 68 10.36 6.77 -10.77
C ILE A 68 9.63 7.83 -9.95
N ALA A 69 8.75 8.63 -10.58
CA ALA A 69 8.11 9.78 -9.94
C ALA A 69 7.31 9.42 -8.68
N CYS A 70 6.65 8.26 -8.64
CA CYS A 70 5.89 7.84 -7.46
C CYS A 70 6.82 7.64 -6.25
N SER A 71 7.96 7.00 -6.46
CA SER A 71 8.97 6.80 -5.41
C SER A 71 9.72 8.09 -5.10
N GLY A 72 10.17 8.84 -6.11
CA GLY A 72 10.96 10.06 -5.94
C GLY A 72 10.24 11.15 -5.15
N ASN A 73 8.92 11.29 -5.29
CA ASN A 73 8.14 12.28 -4.56
C ASN A 73 7.74 11.84 -3.14
N SER A 74 7.53 10.55 -2.91
CA SER A 74 7.09 10.03 -1.61
C SER A 74 8.27 9.68 -0.70
N TRP A 75 9.45 9.38 -1.26
CA TRP A 75 10.60 8.92 -0.51
C TRP A 75 11.11 9.97 0.47
N GLY A 76 11.05 9.64 1.77
CA GLY A 76 11.47 10.55 2.83
C GLY A 76 10.53 11.75 3.07
N SER A 77 9.40 11.83 2.36
CA SER A 77 8.42 12.92 2.51
C SER A 77 7.74 12.95 3.87
N ARG A 78 7.80 11.84 4.62
CA ARG A 78 7.22 11.66 5.95
C ARG A 78 8.26 11.02 6.85
N GLY A 79 8.55 11.68 7.97
CA GLY A 79 9.46 11.16 8.98
C GLY A 79 8.77 10.12 9.85
N SER A 80 9.34 8.93 9.94
CA SER A 80 9.04 7.95 10.98
C SER A 80 10.22 7.91 11.96
N LEU A 81 9.95 7.66 13.24
CA LEU A 81 10.98 7.37 14.22
C LEU A 81 11.21 5.86 14.27
N SER A 82 12.46 5.46 14.46
CA SER A 82 12.83 4.06 14.70
C SER A 82 13.91 4.02 15.76
N SER A 83 13.81 3.06 16.68
CA SER A 83 14.82 2.74 17.69
C SER A 83 15.74 1.59 17.27
N GLY A 84 15.55 1.02 16.07
CA GLY A 84 16.33 -0.11 15.59
C GLY A 84 16.42 -0.15 14.07
N PRO A 85 15.65 -1.00 13.36
CA PRO A 85 15.72 -1.13 11.91
C PRO A 85 15.49 0.20 11.17
N MET A 86 16.23 0.41 10.07
CA MET A 86 16.19 1.65 9.29
C MET A 86 15.89 1.41 7.81
N LEU A 87 15.44 0.20 7.46
CA LEU A 87 15.27 -0.22 6.08
C LEU A 87 14.21 0.62 5.34
N TYR A 88 13.14 1.00 6.05
CA TYR A 88 12.09 1.88 5.53
C TYR A 88 12.59 3.22 4.97
N LYS A 89 13.79 3.69 5.37
CA LYS A 89 14.39 4.91 4.83
C LYS A 89 14.97 4.74 3.43
N LYS A 90 15.06 3.52 2.90
CA LYS A 90 15.52 3.26 1.53
C LYS A 90 14.33 3.28 0.57
N GLY A 91 14.50 3.95 -0.56
CA GLY A 91 13.51 3.95 -1.65
C GLY A 91 13.79 2.79 -2.60
N PHE A 92 12.78 1.95 -2.83
CA PHE A 92 12.84 0.88 -3.83
C PHE A 92 11.77 1.13 -4.89
N THR A 93 12.14 1.00 -6.16
CA THR A 93 11.22 1.13 -7.28
C THR A 93 11.60 0.19 -8.42
N THR A 94 10.61 -0.22 -9.20
CA THR A 94 10.86 -0.90 -10.48
C THR A 94 11.25 0.05 -11.61
N ASP A 95 11.07 1.36 -11.42
CA ASP A 95 11.36 2.42 -12.40
C ASP A 95 10.91 2.05 -13.81
N LEU A 96 9.60 1.99 -14.02
CA LEU A 96 9.03 1.53 -15.28
C LEU A 96 9.38 2.46 -16.43
N SER A 97 9.90 1.87 -17.50
CA SER A 97 10.16 2.49 -18.80
C SER A 97 8.93 2.36 -19.71
N GLU A 98 8.96 3.04 -20.85
CA GLU A 98 7.91 2.90 -21.88
C GLU A 98 7.74 1.44 -22.35
N ASN A 99 8.83 0.70 -22.48
CA ASN A 99 8.77 -0.72 -22.84
C ASN A 99 8.03 -1.54 -21.77
N ASP A 100 8.22 -1.22 -20.50
CA ASP A 100 7.50 -1.91 -19.42
C ASP A 100 5.99 -1.59 -19.45
N VAL A 101 5.62 -0.38 -19.91
CA VAL A 101 4.20 0.00 -20.10
C VAL A 101 3.59 -0.74 -21.30
N ILE A 102 4.34 -0.90 -22.39
CA ILE A 102 3.86 -1.55 -23.62
C ILE A 102 3.76 -3.07 -23.44
N PHE A 103 4.77 -3.68 -22.81
CA PHE A 103 4.93 -5.14 -22.75
C PHE A 103 4.64 -5.76 -21.38
N GLY A 104 4.39 -4.93 -20.35
CA GLY A 104 4.22 -5.36 -18.97
C GLY A 104 5.55 -5.38 -18.20
N GLY A 105 5.46 -5.02 -16.92
CA GLY A 105 6.56 -4.95 -15.94
C GLY A 105 6.60 -6.11 -14.94
N GLU A 106 5.66 -7.06 -14.95
CA GLU A 106 5.58 -8.16 -13.96
C GLU A 106 6.90 -8.96 -13.80
N LYS A 107 7.59 -9.26 -14.90
CA LYS A 107 8.90 -9.93 -14.86
C LYS A 107 9.97 -9.06 -14.22
N LYS A 108 9.91 -7.74 -14.44
CA LYS A 108 10.79 -6.76 -13.82
C LYS A 108 10.50 -6.65 -12.32
N LEU A 109 9.23 -6.64 -11.94
CA LEU A 109 8.80 -6.67 -10.54
C LEU A 109 9.34 -7.91 -9.81
N TYR A 110 9.16 -9.10 -10.39
CA TYR A 110 9.67 -10.34 -9.78
C TYR A 110 11.19 -10.27 -9.53
N LYS A 111 11.96 -9.81 -10.53
CA LYS A 111 13.41 -9.62 -10.41
C LYS A 111 13.77 -8.56 -9.36
N ALA A 112 13.00 -7.47 -9.28
CA ALA A 112 13.19 -6.42 -8.28
C ALA A 112 12.96 -6.96 -6.86
N ILE A 113 11.92 -7.75 -6.64
CA ILE A 113 11.66 -8.41 -5.35
C ILE A 113 12.84 -9.30 -4.95
N GLN A 114 13.33 -10.13 -5.88
CA GLN A 114 14.51 -10.98 -5.63
C GLN A 114 15.76 -10.15 -5.31
N HIS A 115 15.97 -9.03 -6.01
CA HIS A 115 17.08 -8.13 -5.76
C HIS A 115 16.99 -7.49 -4.38
N VAL A 116 15.82 -6.98 -3.99
CA VAL A 116 15.60 -6.39 -2.67
C VAL A 116 15.87 -7.41 -1.57
N HIS A 117 15.30 -8.62 -1.69
CA HIS A 117 15.52 -9.66 -0.70
C HIS A 117 16.99 -10.05 -0.56
N LYS A 118 17.67 -10.33 -1.69
CA LYS A 118 19.06 -10.78 -1.69
C LYS A 118 20.03 -9.76 -1.08
N ASN A 119 19.81 -8.47 -1.29
CA ASN A 119 20.79 -7.44 -0.93
C ASN A 119 20.48 -6.72 0.39
N TYR A 120 19.25 -6.82 0.91
CA TYR A 120 18.82 -6.07 2.09
C TYR A 120 18.20 -6.92 3.19
N ASP A 121 17.93 -8.20 2.94
CA ASP A 121 17.38 -9.16 3.91
C ASP A 121 16.22 -8.60 4.77
N PRO A 122 15.15 -8.10 4.15
CA PRO A 122 14.01 -7.52 4.86
C PRO A 122 13.18 -8.59 5.59
N ALA A 123 12.52 -8.19 6.68
CA ALA A 123 11.52 -9.04 7.35
C ALA A 123 10.28 -9.29 6.46
N ALA A 124 9.91 -8.31 5.62
CA ALA A 124 8.83 -8.40 4.65
C ALA A 124 9.04 -7.41 3.50
N ILE A 125 8.40 -7.63 2.35
CA ILE A 125 8.41 -6.69 1.23
C ILE A 125 6.98 -6.26 0.90
N PHE A 126 6.67 -4.98 1.09
CA PHE A 126 5.43 -4.38 0.61
C PHE A 126 5.61 -3.94 -0.84
N VAL A 127 4.73 -4.39 -1.72
CA VAL A 127 4.77 -4.10 -3.16
C VAL A 127 3.58 -3.22 -3.53
N TYR A 128 3.83 -1.96 -3.87
CA TYR A 128 2.77 -0.99 -4.14
C TYR A 128 2.48 -0.92 -5.64
N SER A 129 1.24 -1.17 -6.05
CA SER A 129 0.80 -0.79 -7.39
C SER A 129 0.63 0.72 -7.50
N THR A 130 0.91 1.24 -8.70
CA THR A 130 0.71 2.66 -9.04
C THR A 130 -0.31 2.79 -10.15
N CYS A 131 -0.60 4.03 -10.57
CA CYS A 131 -1.62 4.27 -11.60
C CYS A 131 -1.34 3.49 -12.88
N VAL A 132 -0.09 3.47 -13.35
CA VAL A 132 0.28 2.85 -14.63
C VAL A 132 0.11 1.33 -14.57
N THR A 133 0.65 0.68 -13.54
CA THR A 133 0.60 -0.79 -13.40
C THR A 133 -0.82 -1.30 -13.27
N ALA A 134 -1.68 -0.56 -12.56
CA ALA A 134 -3.09 -0.88 -12.44
C ALA A 134 -3.86 -0.65 -13.76
N LEU A 135 -3.53 0.40 -14.52
CA LEU A 135 -4.19 0.71 -15.80
C LEU A 135 -3.88 -0.31 -16.89
N ILE A 136 -2.64 -0.78 -16.97
CA ILE A 136 -2.24 -1.80 -17.94
C ILE A 136 -2.60 -3.22 -17.50
N GLY A 137 -3.18 -3.38 -16.30
CA GLY A 137 -3.76 -4.63 -15.83
C GLY A 137 -2.77 -5.65 -15.30
N GLU A 138 -1.66 -5.23 -14.68
CA GLU A 138 -0.68 -6.16 -14.09
C GLU A 138 -1.24 -6.88 -12.86
N ASP A 139 -1.00 -8.18 -12.77
CA ASP A 139 -1.42 -9.02 -11.64
C ASP A 139 -0.31 -9.10 -10.58
N ILE A 140 -0.18 -8.01 -9.80
CA ILE A 140 0.85 -7.96 -8.75
C ILE A 140 0.60 -8.98 -7.64
N ASP A 141 -0.65 -9.39 -7.38
CA ASP A 141 -0.97 -10.42 -6.39
C ASP A 141 -0.36 -11.77 -6.80
N ALA A 142 -0.47 -12.14 -8.08
CA ALA A 142 0.15 -13.35 -8.61
C ALA A 142 1.69 -13.31 -8.52
N VAL A 143 2.31 -12.17 -8.88
CA VAL A 143 3.76 -11.99 -8.80
C VAL A 143 4.25 -12.07 -7.35
N CYS A 144 3.57 -11.40 -6.42
CA CYS A 144 3.90 -11.41 -5.00
C CYS A 144 3.78 -12.82 -4.42
N LYS A 145 2.69 -13.55 -4.74
CA LYS A 145 2.51 -14.94 -4.30
C LYS A 145 3.61 -15.86 -4.82
N ALA A 146 3.99 -15.73 -6.10
CA ALA A 146 5.06 -16.52 -6.68
C ALA A 146 6.42 -16.21 -6.02
N ALA A 147 6.69 -14.94 -5.72
CA ALA A 147 7.92 -14.52 -5.04
C ALA A 147 7.95 -15.00 -3.58
N GLN A 148 6.85 -14.86 -2.84
CA GLN A 148 6.72 -15.34 -1.47
C GLN A 148 6.98 -16.85 -1.38
N ASN A 149 6.36 -17.64 -2.25
CA ASN A 149 6.58 -19.09 -2.29
C ASN A 149 8.05 -19.46 -2.57
N LYS A 150 8.77 -18.62 -3.32
CA LYS A 150 10.17 -18.86 -3.67
C LYS A 150 11.14 -18.42 -2.58
N LEU A 151 10.84 -17.32 -1.90
CA LEU A 151 11.77 -16.63 -0.99
C LEU A 151 11.51 -16.95 0.49
N GLY A 152 10.31 -17.41 0.84
CA GLY A 152 9.98 -17.81 2.22
C GLY A 152 9.73 -16.64 3.18
N ILE A 153 9.72 -15.39 2.69
CA ILE A 153 9.34 -14.20 3.47
C ILE A 153 8.02 -13.61 2.94
N PRO A 154 7.25 -12.88 3.76
CA PRO A 154 6.04 -12.19 3.32
C PRO A 154 6.32 -11.21 2.18
N ILE A 155 5.63 -11.39 1.05
CA ILE A 155 5.62 -10.44 -0.07
C ILE A 155 4.19 -9.96 -0.26
N ILE A 156 3.92 -8.73 0.15
CA ILE A 156 2.56 -8.24 0.42
C ILE A 156 2.15 -7.27 -0.69
N PRO A 157 1.16 -7.61 -1.53
CA PRO A 157 0.64 -6.70 -2.54
C PRO A 157 -0.20 -5.60 -1.88
N VAL A 158 0.13 -4.34 -2.16
CA VAL A 158 -0.61 -3.16 -1.73
C VAL A 158 -1.31 -2.56 -2.94
N ASN A 159 -2.58 -2.93 -3.13
CA ASN A 159 -3.40 -2.44 -4.23
C ASN A 159 -4.03 -1.08 -3.89
N ALA A 160 -3.28 0.01 -4.11
CA ALA A 160 -3.74 1.38 -3.86
C ALA A 160 -3.33 2.36 -4.96
N PRO A 161 -3.62 2.08 -6.25
CA PRO A 161 -3.23 2.98 -7.34
C PRO A 161 -3.88 4.36 -7.16
N GLY A 162 -3.15 5.42 -7.49
CA GLY A 162 -3.51 6.77 -7.08
C GLY A 162 -4.89 7.26 -7.53
N PHE A 163 -5.43 6.75 -8.64
CA PHE A 163 -6.73 7.16 -9.17
C PHE A 163 -7.93 6.60 -8.40
N VAL A 164 -7.76 5.61 -7.51
CA VAL A 164 -8.90 4.99 -6.79
C VAL A 164 -9.49 5.90 -5.72
N GLY A 165 -8.75 6.90 -5.27
CA GLY A 165 -9.26 7.91 -4.35
C GLY A 165 -8.19 8.77 -3.68
N SER A 166 -8.58 9.35 -2.55
CA SER A 166 -7.73 10.25 -1.77
C SER A 166 -6.73 9.49 -0.88
N LYS A 167 -5.82 10.23 -0.26
CA LYS A 167 -4.97 9.78 0.85
C LYS A 167 -5.74 9.01 1.93
N ASN A 168 -6.91 9.48 2.34
CA ASN A 168 -7.70 8.83 3.39
C ASN A 168 -8.14 7.42 2.97
N LEU A 169 -8.57 7.24 1.72
CA LEU A 169 -8.87 5.91 1.20
C LEU A 169 -7.60 5.05 1.14
N GLY A 170 -6.47 5.63 0.76
CA GLY A 170 -5.16 4.97 0.79
C GLY A 170 -4.80 4.41 2.16
N ASN A 171 -4.96 5.20 3.23
CA ASN A 171 -4.74 4.75 4.61
C ASN A 171 -5.62 3.54 4.96
N ARG A 172 -6.90 3.58 4.57
CA ARG A 172 -7.84 2.46 4.81
C ARG A 172 -7.43 1.20 4.04
N LEU A 173 -7.05 1.34 2.77
CA LEU A 173 -6.57 0.24 1.95
C LEU A 173 -5.30 -0.40 2.53
N ALA A 174 -4.40 0.40 3.10
CA ALA A 174 -3.25 -0.11 3.84
C ALA A 174 -3.66 -0.91 5.09
N GLY A 175 -4.63 -0.41 5.85
CA GLY A 175 -5.18 -1.13 7.01
C GLY A 175 -5.78 -2.49 6.62
N GLU A 176 -6.58 -2.53 5.56
CA GLU A 176 -7.12 -3.78 5.01
C GLU A 176 -6.00 -4.71 4.51
N THR A 177 -4.96 -4.17 3.90
CA THR A 177 -3.79 -4.95 3.45
C THR A 177 -3.11 -5.63 4.65
N LEU A 178 -2.93 -4.92 5.76
CA LEU A 178 -2.41 -5.51 6.99
C LEU A 178 -3.35 -6.57 7.55
N LEU A 179 -4.66 -6.31 7.58
CA LEU A 179 -5.65 -7.25 8.09
C LEU A 179 -5.68 -8.56 7.28
N GLU A 180 -5.57 -8.47 5.96
CA GLU A 180 -5.63 -9.64 5.06
C GLU A 180 -4.32 -10.43 5.02
N HIS A 181 -3.17 -9.76 5.10
CA HIS A 181 -1.88 -10.38 4.79
C HIS A 181 -0.92 -10.51 5.98
N VAL A 182 -1.16 -9.81 7.10
CA VAL A 182 -0.16 -9.70 8.19
C VAL A 182 -0.76 -10.00 9.56
N VAL A 183 -1.89 -9.40 9.90
CA VAL A 183 -2.50 -9.56 11.23
C VAL A 183 -2.96 -11.01 11.39
N GLY A 184 -2.51 -11.65 12.48
CA GLY A 184 -2.88 -13.03 12.79
C GLY A 184 -2.02 -14.10 12.10
N THR A 185 -0.97 -13.74 11.37
CA THR A 185 -0.06 -14.71 10.73
C THR A 185 1.10 -15.18 11.61
N GLY A 186 1.25 -14.60 12.81
CA GLY A 186 2.31 -14.95 13.76
C GLY A 186 1.74 -15.28 15.13
N GLU A 187 2.36 -16.24 15.82
CA GLU A 187 2.04 -16.56 17.21
C GLU A 187 2.70 -15.53 18.15
N PRO A 188 1.96 -15.00 19.14
CA PRO A 188 2.55 -14.12 20.13
C PRO A 188 3.54 -14.90 21.03
N GLU A 189 4.66 -14.29 21.38
CA GLU A 189 5.66 -14.90 22.29
C GLU A 189 5.09 -15.26 23.67
N ARG A 190 3.96 -14.64 24.06
CA ARG A 190 3.25 -14.96 25.30
C ARG A 190 1.74 -14.85 25.10
N LEU A 191 1.02 -15.95 25.27
CA LEU A 191 -0.42 -15.94 25.46
C LEU A 191 -0.71 -15.25 26.81
N GLN A 192 -1.40 -14.12 26.80
CA GLN A 192 -1.84 -13.47 28.04
C GLN A 192 -2.79 -14.42 28.78
N GLN A 193 -2.35 -14.93 29.94
CA GLN A 193 -3.09 -15.87 30.79
C GLN A 193 -4.31 -15.25 31.50
N HIS A 194 -4.95 -14.20 30.94
CA HIS A 194 -6.03 -13.45 31.60
C HIS A 194 -7.37 -13.52 30.88
N LEU A 195 -7.57 -14.52 30.01
CA LEU A 195 -8.83 -14.76 29.28
C LEU A 195 -9.39 -16.17 29.49
N LEU A 196 -9.13 -16.80 30.65
CA LEU A 196 -9.89 -17.94 31.17
C LEU A 196 -10.51 -17.59 32.52
#